data_AF-A0A7X4F331-F1
#
_entry.id   AF-A0A7X4F331-F1
#
_cell.length_a   1.000
_cell.length_b   1.000
_cell.length_c   1.000
_cell.angle_alpha   90.00
_cell.angle_beta   90.00
_cell.angle_gamma   90.00
#
_symmetry.space_group_name_H-M   'P 1'
#
loop_
_entity.id
_entity.type
_entity.pdbx_description
1 polymer ?
#
loop_
_entity_poly.entity_id
_entity_poly.type
_entity_poly.pdbx_seq_one_letter_code
_entity_poly.pdbx_strand_id
1 'polypeptide(L)'
;MAAPPLHRSPLLLLSTHLVVALVALVTVGGATRVMEAGLACPDWPLCYGSVLPTAEMTVRVFLEWFHRLDAALVGLGLVVLAALSWGQRQCLPPAVPVLASAAMVLVAVQVALGALTVTRLLRFDIVTAHLATGLLLVALLSLLQQRLRLALEPLPPGVDGTLTAPWRWWPALAALLVYLQCVLGGLLASQWATGRCLHLLQGCHWLTAHRLLAGAALLAVVALPLKAAAAAWPRPARHLAFAAGLLVLLQ
;
A
#
# COMPACT_ATOMS: atom_id res chain seq x y z
N MET A 1 26.25 18.86 -20.11
CA MET A 1 25.95 19.03 -18.67
C MET A 1 25.98 17.65 -18.03
N ALA A 2 26.96 17.37 -17.17
CA ALA A 2 27.07 16.09 -16.50
C ALA A 2 25.92 15.90 -15.51
N ALA A 3 25.25 14.75 -15.54
CA ALA A 3 24.20 14.43 -14.58
C ALA A 3 24.79 14.45 -13.15
N PRO A 4 24.09 15.03 -12.16
CA PRO A 4 24.57 15.03 -10.78
C PRO A 4 24.77 13.60 -10.27
N PRO A 5 25.76 13.36 -9.40
CA PRO A 5 26.08 12.02 -8.92
C PRO A 5 24.90 11.36 -8.18
N LEU A 6 24.78 10.05 -8.40
CA LEU A 6 23.65 9.15 -8.13
C LEU A 6 23.04 9.16 -6.72
N HIS A 7 23.71 9.68 -5.68
CA HIS A 7 23.28 9.47 -4.29
C HIS A 7 22.22 10.46 -3.78
N ARG A 8 21.76 11.42 -4.60
CA ARG A 8 20.89 12.52 -4.15
C ARG A 8 19.85 12.97 -5.18
N SER A 9 19.23 12.07 -5.95
CA SER A 9 18.07 12.53 -6.72
C SER A 9 16.92 12.79 -5.73
N PRO A 10 16.46 14.05 -5.56
CA PRO A 10 15.42 14.37 -4.61
C PRO A 10 14.12 13.64 -4.95
N LEU A 11 13.90 13.33 -6.24
CA LEU A 11 12.77 12.57 -6.73
C LEU A 11 12.77 11.10 -6.27
N LEU A 12 13.91 10.40 -6.34
CA LEU A 12 14.00 9.01 -5.85
C LEU A 12 13.83 8.96 -4.34
N LEU A 13 14.45 9.90 -3.62
CA LEU A 13 14.29 10.01 -2.16
C LEU A 13 12.83 10.25 -1.79
N LEU A 14 12.18 11.24 -2.42
CA LEU A 14 10.76 11.55 -2.22
C LEU A 14 9.89 10.33 -2.52
N SER A 15 10.07 9.67 -3.67
CA SER A 15 9.28 8.48 -4.02
C SER A 15 9.44 7.35 -3.00
N THR A 16 10.65 7.17 -2.45
CA THR A 16 10.93 6.14 -1.44
C THR A 16 10.22 6.47 -0.12
N HIS A 17 10.29 7.72 0.33
CA HIS A 17 9.56 8.19 1.52
C HIS A 17 8.05 8.04 1.34
N LEU A 18 7.52 8.38 0.17
CA LEU A 18 6.08 8.27 -0.10
C LEU A 18 5.60 6.82 -0.13
N VAL A 19 6.38 5.87 -0.65
CA VAL A 19 6.03 4.43 -0.56
C VAL A 19 5.93 4.01 0.90
N VAL A 20 6.92 4.35 1.72
CA VAL A 20 6.93 4.00 3.16
C VAL A 20 5.78 4.68 3.90
N ALA A 21 5.57 5.98 3.68
CA ALA A 21 4.51 6.76 4.31
C ALA A 21 3.12 6.24 3.91
N LEU A 22 2.92 5.85 2.65
CA LEU A 22 1.66 5.29 2.18
C LEU A 22 1.38 3.91 2.80
N VAL A 23 2.40 3.06 2.96
CA VAL A 23 2.25 1.78 3.69
C VAL A 23 1.87 2.04 5.14
N ALA A 24 2.55 2.98 5.82
CA ALA A 24 2.21 3.38 7.18
C ALA A 24 0.78 3.92 7.29
N LEU A 25 0.35 4.75 6.33
CA LEU A 25 -1.01 5.29 6.25
C LEU A 25 -2.07 4.19 6.16
N VAL A 26 -1.82 3.14 5.36
CA VAL A 26 -2.71 1.96 5.28
C VAL A 26 -2.76 1.24 6.62
N THR A 27 -1.63 1.09 7.31
CA THR A 27 -1.59 0.48 8.66
C THR A 27 -2.37 1.31 9.68
N VAL A 28 -2.21 2.63 9.70
CA VAL A 28 -2.98 3.55 10.56
C VAL A 28 -4.47 3.45 10.24
N GLY A 29 -4.86 3.34 8.97
CA GLY A 29 -6.25 3.11 8.57
C GLY A 29 -6.80 1.78 9.08
N GLY A 30 -6.01 0.70 9.00
CA GLY A 30 -6.35 -0.60 9.59
C GLY A 30 -6.53 -0.54 11.11
N ALA A 31 -5.63 0.17 11.81
CA ALA A 31 -5.72 0.41 13.24
C ALA A 31 -6.99 1.20 13.62
N THR A 32 -7.31 2.25 12.85
CA THR A 32 -8.55 3.05 13.00
C THR A 32 -9.79 2.17 12.86
N ARG A 33 -9.77 1.19 11.94
CA ARG A 33 -10.87 0.23 11.78
C ARG A 33 -11.00 -0.72 12.97
N VAL A 34 -9.90 -1.36 13.40
CA VAL A 34 -9.93 -2.38 14.47
C VAL A 34 -10.25 -1.77 15.83
N MET A 35 -9.84 -0.52 16.07
CA MET A 35 -10.18 0.22 17.29
C MET A 35 -11.55 0.92 17.24
N GLU A 36 -12.37 0.61 16.23
CA GLU A 36 -13.71 1.18 16.04
C GLU A 36 -13.71 2.72 16.03
N ALA A 37 -12.64 3.31 15.50
CA ALA A 37 -12.42 4.75 15.49
C ALA A 37 -12.91 5.42 14.19
N GLY A 38 -13.34 4.66 13.18
CA GLY A 38 -13.65 5.22 11.84
C GLY A 38 -14.90 6.12 11.72
N LEU A 39 -15.60 6.38 12.83
CA LEU A 39 -16.70 7.36 12.95
C LEU A 39 -16.54 8.24 14.19
N ALA A 40 -15.32 8.34 14.73
CA ALA A 40 -15.02 9.16 15.90
C ALA A 40 -15.09 10.66 15.57
N CYS A 41 -14.80 11.03 14.31
CA CYS A 41 -15.06 12.35 13.74
C CYS A 41 -16.42 12.33 12.99
N PRO A 42 -17.43 13.08 13.44
CA PRO A 42 -18.79 13.00 12.89
C PRO A 42 -18.94 13.65 11.51
N ASP A 43 -18.02 14.54 11.15
CA ASP A 43 -18.03 15.35 9.94
C ASP A 43 -16.79 15.08 9.08
N TRP A 44 -16.83 15.60 7.85
CA TRP A 44 -15.73 15.60 6.89
C TRP A 44 -15.86 16.87 6.03
N PRO A 45 -14.78 17.60 5.70
CA PRO A 45 -13.36 17.26 5.91
C PRO A 45 -12.80 17.57 7.30
N LEU A 46 -13.51 18.39 8.09
CA LEU A 46 -13.13 18.74 9.46
C LEU A 46 -13.49 17.62 10.45
N CYS A 47 -13.09 17.77 11.71
CA CYS A 47 -13.49 16.90 12.81
C CYS A 47 -14.02 17.77 13.95
N TYR A 48 -15.29 17.58 14.33
CA TYR A 48 -16.04 18.47 15.21
C TYR A 48 -16.03 19.94 14.74
N GLY A 49 -16.07 20.16 13.42
CA GLY A 49 -16.02 21.51 12.83
C GLY A 49 -14.68 22.23 13.02
N SER A 50 -13.64 21.54 13.49
CA SER A 50 -12.29 22.08 13.70
C SER A 50 -11.24 21.31 12.89
N VAL A 51 -10.14 21.98 12.56
CA VAL A 51 -8.94 21.34 12.00
C VAL A 51 -8.18 20.56 13.08
N LEU A 52 -8.28 20.99 14.34
CA LEU A 52 -7.66 20.33 15.49
C LEU A 52 -8.67 20.31 16.67
N PRO A 53 -9.39 19.19 16.87
CA PRO A 53 -10.44 19.07 17.90
C PRO A 53 -9.84 18.76 19.28
N THR A 54 -9.14 19.74 19.88
CA THR A 54 -8.43 19.52 21.15
C THR A 54 -9.34 19.17 22.33
N ALA A 55 -10.56 19.70 22.37
CA ALA A 55 -11.50 19.48 23.46
C ALA A 55 -12.11 18.06 23.43
N GLU A 56 -12.24 17.46 22.25
CA GLU A 56 -12.86 16.16 22.00
C GLU A 56 -11.84 15.02 21.81
N MET A 57 -10.54 15.31 22.03
CA MET A 57 -9.42 14.44 21.67
C MET A 57 -9.31 13.17 22.53
N THR A 58 -10.17 12.20 22.26
CA THR A 58 -10.02 10.81 22.73
C THR A 58 -9.06 10.03 21.83
N VAL A 59 -8.60 8.85 22.27
CA VAL A 59 -7.75 7.97 21.43
C VAL A 59 -8.40 7.65 20.08
N ARG A 60 -9.72 7.42 20.05
CA ARG A 60 -10.46 7.15 18.80
C ARG A 60 -10.50 8.38 17.88
N VAL A 61 -10.78 9.56 18.44
CA VAL A 61 -10.76 10.82 17.69
C VAL A 61 -9.37 11.10 17.14
N PHE A 62 -8.32 10.89 17.96
CA PHE A 62 -6.94 11.03 17.54
C PHE A 62 -6.61 10.14 16.35
N LEU A 63 -6.98 8.86 16.36
CA LEU A 63 -6.68 7.93 15.27
C LEU A 63 -7.31 8.35 13.96
N GLU A 64 -8.60 8.72 13.97
CA GLU A 64 -9.28 9.14 12.74
C GLU A 64 -8.74 10.49 12.24
N TRP A 65 -8.56 11.46 13.12
CA TRP A 65 -7.97 12.75 12.78
C TRP A 65 -6.55 12.60 12.23
N PHE A 66 -5.71 11.79 12.89
CA PHE A 66 -4.33 11.54 12.49
C PHE A 66 -4.26 10.82 11.14
N HIS A 67 -5.13 9.84 10.90
CA HIS A 67 -5.26 9.21 9.59
C HIS A 67 -5.59 10.23 8.48
N ARG A 68 -6.50 11.18 8.74
CA ARG A 68 -6.85 12.26 7.79
C ARG A 68 -5.69 13.23 7.56
N LEU A 69 -4.97 13.60 8.61
CA LEU A 69 -3.78 14.46 8.54
C LEU A 69 -2.68 13.80 7.71
N ASP A 70 -2.35 12.54 8.02
CA ASP A 70 -1.34 11.77 7.28
C ASP A 70 -1.72 11.61 5.81
N ALA A 71 -3.01 11.34 5.52
CA ALA A 71 -3.51 11.27 4.15
C ALA A 71 -3.33 12.59 3.39
N ALA A 72 -3.57 13.73 4.03
CA ALA A 72 -3.34 15.05 3.43
C ALA A 72 -1.85 15.30 3.15
N LEU A 73 -0.96 14.95 4.07
CA LEU A 73 0.50 15.10 3.91
C LEU A 73 1.05 14.21 2.79
N VAL A 74 0.65 12.94 2.75
CA VAL A 74 1.02 12.01 1.68
C VAL A 74 0.45 12.48 0.34
N GLY A 75 -0.79 12.96 0.31
CA GLY A 75 -1.43 13.53 -0.87
C GLY A 75 -0.65 14.73 -1.43
N LEU A 76 -0.24 15.66 -0.57
CA LEU A 76 0.61 16.79 -0.96
C LEU A 76 1.96 16.32 -1.53
N GLY A 77 2.60 15.35 -0.89
CA GLY A 77 3.84 14.77 -1.39
C GLY A 77 3.67 14.10 -2.77
N LEU A 78 2.55 13.45 -3.03
CA LEU A 78 2.22 12.87 -4.34
C LEU A 78 1.98 13.94 -5.41
N VAL A 79 1.36 15.08 -5.06
CA VAL A 79 1.25 16.25 -5.96
C VAL A 79 2.64 16.76 -6.34
N VAL A 80 3.53 16.92 -5.37
CA VAL A 80 4.93 17.34 -5.61
C VAL A 80 5.65 16.32 -6.49
N LEU A 81 5.52 15.02 -6.20
CA LEU A 81 6.10 13.94 -7.00
C LEU A 81 5.62 14.01 -8.46
N ALA A 82 4.31 14.18 -8.68
CA ALA A 82 3.73 14.29 -10.02
C ALA A 82 4.24 15.53 -10.76
N ALA A 83 4.25 16.70 -10.10
CA ALA A 83 4.75 17.95 -10.67
C ALA A 83 6.22 17.84 -11.09
N LEU A 84 7.09 17.30 -10.21
CA LEU A 84 8.50 17.09 -10.52
C LEU A 84 8.70 16.05 -11.64
N SER A 85 7.90 14.98 -11.66
CA SER A 85 7.96 13.95 -12.72
C SER A 85 7.62 14.53 -14.09
N TRP A 86 6.63 15.43 -14.17
CA TRP A 86 6.29 16.13 -15.40
C TRP A 86 7.32 17.19 -15.78
N GLY A 87 7.83 17.95 -14.82
CA GLY A 87 8.89 18.94 -15.06
C GLY A 87 10.18 18.32 -15.59
N GLN A 88 10.46 17.07 -15.21
CA GLN A 88 11.65 16.32 -15.64
C GLN A 88 11.34 15.25 -16.70
N ARG A 89 10.17 15.31 -17.36
CA ARG A 89 9.70 14.25 -18.28
C ARG A 89 10.64 13.90 -19.43
N GLN A 90 11.51 14.84 -19.84
CA GLN A 90 12.50 14.63 -20.90
C GLN A 90 13.71 13.83 -20.43
N CYS A 91 13.98 13.82 -19.12
CA CYS A 91 15.12 13.13 -18.49
C CYS A 91 14.70 11.81 -17.82
N LEU A 92 13.40 11.57 -17.68
CA LEU A 92 12.84 10.42 -16.99
C LEU A 92 12.26 9.40 -17.98
N PRO A 93 12.15 8.12 -17.60
CA PRO A 93 11.42 7.14 -18.39
C PRO A 93 9.98 7.61 -18.65
N PRO A 94 9.42 7.45 -19.86
CA PRO A 94 8.06 7.91 -20.19
C PRO A 94 6.96 7.37 -19.28
N ALA A 95 7.19 6.18 -18.70
CA ALA A 95 6.26 5.57 -17.75
C ALA A 95 6.13 6.34 -16.42
N VAL A 96 7.19 7.02 -15.94
CA VAL A 96 7.18 7.68 -14.62
C VAL A 96 6.12 8.78 -14.50
N PRO A 97 6.04 9.79 -15.40
CA PRO A 97 4.99 10.81 -15.31
C PRO A 97 3.57 10.24 -15.52
N VAL A 98 3.43 9.19 -16.34
CA VAL A 98 2.13 8.50 -16.54
C VAL A 98 1.67 7.81 -15.26
N LEU A 99 2.56 7.03 -14.62
CA LEU A 99 2.27 6.36 -13.35
C LEU A 99 1.98 7.37 -12.23
N ALA A 100 2.71 8.49 -12.19
CA ALA A 100 2.45 9.57 -11.22
C ALA A 100 1.06 10.19 -11.43
N SER A 101 0.65 10.39 -12.69
CA SER A 101 -0.68 10.92 -13.03
C SER A 101 -1.78 9.93 -12.66
N ALA A 102 -1.58 8.64 -12.94
CA ALA A 102 -2.51 7.58 -12.53
C ALA A 102 -2.62 7.50 -10.99
N ALA A 103 -1.52 7.72 -10.26
CA ALA A 103 -1.54 7.80 -8.80
C ALA A 103 -2.38 8.98 -8.30
N MET A 104 -2.30 10.15 -8.95
CA MET A 104 -3.14 11.30 -8.61
C MET A 104 -4.63 11.04 -8.84
N VAL A 105 -4.99 10.31 -9.90
CA VAL A 105 -6.38 9.88 -10.12
C VAL A 105 -6.84 8.95 -9.00
N LEU A 106 -6.02 7.98 -8.60
CA LEU A 106 -6.34 7.10 -7.46
C LEU A 106 -6.42 7.85 -6.13
N VAL A 107 -5.62 8.90 -5.91
CA VAL A 107 -5.74 9.77 -4.73
C VAL A 107 -7.09 10.47 -4.72
N ALA A 108 -7.56 11.02 -5.85
CA ALA A 108 -8.87 11.64 -5.93
C ALA A 108 -9.99 10.62 -5.60
N VAL A 109 -9.88 9.39 -6.11
CA VAL A 109 -10.78 8.29 -5.75
C VAL A 109 -10.71 7.95 -4.26
N GLN A 110 -9.51 7.92 -3.68
CA GLN A 110 -9.32 7.66 -2.24
C GLN A 110 -9.94 8.74 -1.36
N VAL A 111 -9.78 10.02 -1.72
CA VAL A 111 -10.40 11.14 -1.00
C VAL A 111 -11.91 11.03 -1.05
N ALA A 112 -12.48 10.74 -2.22
CA ALA A 112 -13.92 10.55 -2.38
C ALA A 112 -14.43 9.35 -1.57
N LEU A 113 -13.77 8.19 -1.68
CA LEU A 113 -14.15 7.00 -0.92
C LEU A 113 -13.98 7.21 0.59
N GLY A 114 -12.96 7.92 1.05
CA GLY A 114 -12.73 8.24 2.47
C GLY A 114 -13.77 9.20 3.04
N ALA A 115 -14.23 10.18 2.25
CA ALA A 115 -15.40 10.98 2.64
C ALA A 115 -16.67 10.12 2.72
N LEU A 116 -16.83 9.19 1.78
CA LEU A 116 -17.96 8.26 1.75
C LEU A 116 -17.95 7.27 2.92
N THR A 117 -16.80 6.84 3.45
CA THR A 117 -16.77 5.95 4.63
C THR A 117 -17.41 6.61 5.85
N VAL A 118 -17.24 7.92 6.03
CA VAL A 118 -17.85 8.69 7.13
C VAL A 118 -19.33 8.96 6.84
N THR A 119 -19.61 9.59 5.70
CA THR A 119 -20.98 10.02 5.32
C THR A 119 -21.96 8.85 5.06
N ARG A 120 -21.44 7.65 4.77
CA ARG A 120 -22.23 6.43 4.57
C ARG A 120 -22.06 5.41 5.71
N LEU A 121 -21.65 5.86 6.90
CA LEU A 121 -21.65 5.09 8.13
C LEU A 121 -20.94 3.73 8.00
N LEU A 122 -19.71 3.74 7.46
CA LEU A 122 -18.84 2.57 7.32
C LEU A 122 -19.47 1.39 6.55
N ARG A 123 -20.36 1.68 5.60
CA ARG A 123 -20.87 0.72 4.63
C ARG A 123 -19.76 -0.18 4.07
N PHE A 124 -19.93 -1.50 4.21
CA PHE A 124 -18.85 -2.48 4.01
C PHE A 124 -18.26 -2.44 2.59
N ASP A 125 -19.10 -2.18 1.59
CA ASP A 125 -18.71 -2.07 0.18
C ASP A 125 -17.79 -0.88 -0.04
N ILE A 126 -18.11 0.27 0.55
CA ILE A 126 -17.31 1.50 0.46
C ILE A 126 -15.99 1.36 1.22
N VAL A 127 -16.01 0.83 2.45
CA VAL A 127 -14.80 0.61 3.26
C VAL A 127 -13.84 -0.38 2.57
N THR A 128 -14.39 -1.46 2.00
CA THR A 128 -13.59 -2.44 1.25
C THR A 128 -13.04 -1.81 -0.03
N ALA A 129 -13.85 -1.05 -0.78
CA ALA A 129 -13.39 -0.35 -1.97
C ALA A 129 -12.23 0.61 -1.63
N HIS A 130 -12.36 1.37 -0.55
CA HIS A 130 -11.33 2.29 -0.06
C HIS A 130 -10.01 1.56 0.28
N LEU A 131 -10.07 0.41 0.95
CA LEU A 131 -8.90 -0.42 1.19
C LEU A 131 -8.29 -0.94 -0.13
N ALA A 132 -9.12 -1.47 -1.03
CA ALA A 132 -8.70 -2.03 -2.30
C ALA A 132 -7.98 -1.00 -3.17
N THR A 133 -8.54 0.21 -3.33
CA THR A 133 -7.92 1.30 -4.08
C THR A 133 -6.68 1.87 -3.38
N GLY A 134 -6.64 1.88 -2.05
CA GLY A 134 -5.44 2.23 -1.28
C GLY A 134 -4.28 1.26 -1.53
N LEU A 135 -4.55 -0.06 -1.53
CA LEU A 135 -3.54 -1.08 -1.86
C LEU A 135 -3.09 -1.00 -3.31
N LEU A 136 -4.01 -0.69 -4.24
CA LEU A 136 -3.65 -0.44 -5.64
C LEU A 136 -2.73 0.78 -5.78
N LEU A 137 -2.98 1.85 -5.02
CA LEU A 137 -2.10 3.03 -4.98
C LEU A 137 -0.70 2.67 -4.45
N VAL A 138 -0.60 1.83 -3.41
CA VAL A 138 0.69 1.30 -2.91
C VAL A 138 1.44 0.54 -4.01
N ALA A 139 0.76 -0.37 -4.71
CA ALA A 139 1.35 -1.15 -5.79
C ALA A 139 1.83 -0.26 -6.95
N LEU A 140 1.01 0.71 -7.35
CA LEU A 140 1.32 1.65 -8.43
C LEU A 140 2.53 2.54 -8.08
N LEU A 141 2.58 3.08 -6.85
CA LEU A 141 3.68 3.91 -6.40
C LEU A 141 4.98 3.08 -6.24
N SER A 142 4.87 1.83 -5.79
CA SER A 142 6.00 0.90 -5.75
C SER A 142 6.55 0.62 -7.15
N LEU A 143 5.68 0.42 -8.14
CA LEU A 143 6.07 0.25 -9.53
C LEU A 143 6.76 1.51 -10.07
N LEU A 144 6.22 2.70 -9.81
CA LEU A 144 6.84 3.97 -10.19
C LEU A 144 8.24 4.10 -9.59
N GLN A 145 8.37 3.85 -8.28
CA GLN A 145 9.66 3.89 -7.58
C GLN A 145 10.66 2.95 -8.24
N GLN A 146 10.26 1.70 -8.54
CA GLN A 146 11.16 0.71 -9.13
C GLN A 146 11.62 1.13 -10.52
N ARG A 147 10.70 1.65 -11.35
CA ARG A 147 11.03 2.17 -12.70
C ARG A 147 12.00 3.34 -12.61
N LEU A 148 11.77 4.26 -11.67
CA LEU A 148 12.65 5.39 -11.44
C LEU A 148 14.03 4.94 -10.95
N ARG A 149 14.08 4.01 -9.99
CA ARG A 149 15.33 3.47 -9.44
C ARG A 149 16.15 2.77 -10.51
N LEU A 150 15.55 1.90 -11.32
CA LEU A 150 16.27 1.18 -12.38
C LEU A 150 16.81 2.12 -13.47
N ALA A 151 16.13 3.24 -13.73
CA ALA A 151 16.60 4.24 -14.69
C ALA A 151 17.77 5.08 -14.16
N LEU A 152 17.74 5.40 -12.87
CA LEU A 152 18.78 6.23 -12.24
C LEU A 152 19.97 5.41 -11.75
N GLU A 153 19.74 4.18 -11.26
CA GLU A 153 20.72 3.25 -10.72
C GLU A 153 20.66 1.90 -11.49
N PRO A 154 21.23 1.83 -12.72
CA PRO A 154 21.25 0.59 -13.49
C PRO A 154 22.00 -0.54 -12.77
N LEU A 155 21.63 -1.79 -13.05
CA LEU A 155 22.33 -2.94 -12.48
C LEU A 155 23.80 -2.98 -12.93
N PRO A 156 24.71 -3.52 -12.08
CA PRO A 156 26.10 -3.75 -12.46
C PRO A 156 26.20 -4.63 -13.72
N PRO A 157 27.23 -4.42 -14.57
CA PRO A 157 27.48 -5.29 -15.72
C PRO A 157 27.66 -6.74 -15.26
N GLY A 158 27.03 -7.70 -15.96
CA GLY A 158 27.13 -9.13 -15.67
C GLY A 158 26.12 -9.69 -14.65
N VAL A 159 25.24 -8.86 -14.09
CA VAL A 159 24.07 -9.32 -13.32
C VAL A 159 22.86 -9.42 -14.24
N ASP A 160 22.52 -10.64 -14.68
CA ASP A 160 21.25 -10.89 -15.38
C ASP A 160 20.10 -10.82 -14.37
N GLY A 161 19.46 -9.65 -14.30
CA GLY A 161 18.26 -9.41 -13.48
C GLY A 161 16.99 -10.09 -14.03
N THR A 162 17.09 -10.79 -15.17
CA THR A 162 15.97 -11.46 -15.83
C THR A 162 15.72 -12.83 -15.21
N LEU A 163 14.59 -12.97 -14.51
CA LEU A 163 14.10 -14.28 -14.09
C LEU A 163 13.64 -15.08 -15.32
N THR A 164 14.00 -16.35 -15.38
CA THR A 164 13.49 -17.27 -16.41
C THR A 164 12.06 -17.70 -16.08
N ALA A 165 11.32 -18.21 -17.08
CA ALA A 165 9.99 -18.76 -16.81
C ALA A 165 10.10 -20.02 -15.91
N PRO A 166 9.19 -20.24 -14.95
CA PRO A 166 8.00 -19.42 -14.63
C PRO A 166 8.27 -18.23 -13.68
N TRP A 167 9.47 -18.12 -13.11
CA TRP A 167 9.84 -17.18 -12.05
C TRP A 167 9.65 -15.70 -12.40
N ARG A 168 9.69 -15.33 -13.68
CA ARG A 168 9.39 -13.94 -14.13
C ARG A 168 7.99 -13.45 -13.75
N TRP A 169 7.02 -14.36 -13.64
CA TRP A 169 5.64 -14.04 -13.30
C TRP A 169 5.34 -14.16 -11.80
N TRP A 170 6.26 -14.76 -11.05
CA TRP A 170 6.05 -15.10 -9.65
C TRP A 170 5.85 -13.88 -8.74
N PRO A 171 6.61 -12.77 -8.89
CA PRO A 171 6.35 -11.56 -8.11
C PRO A 171 4.96 -10.97 -8.36
N ALA A 172 4.48 -11.01 -9.60
CA ALA A 172 3.14 -10.53 -9.94
C ALA A 172 2.05 -11.42 -9.34
N LEU A 173 2.24 -12.75 -9.38
CA LEU A 173 1.35 -13.70 -8.72
C LEU A 173 1.33 -13.51 -7.20
N ALA A 174 2.49 -13.37 -6.56
CA ALA A 174 2.60 -13.13 -5.12
C ALA A 174 1.90 -11.81 -4.73
N ALA A 175 2.14 -10.73 -5.48
CA ALA A 175 1.46 -9.45 -5.27
C ALA A 175 -0.06 -9.57 -5.42
N LEU A 176 -0.53 -10.31 -6.44
CA LEU A 176 -1.96 -10.55 -6.65
C LEU A 176 -2.58 -11.34 -5.48
N LEU A 177 -1.92 -12.40 -5.02
CA LEU A 177 -2.42 -13.21 -3.91
C LEU A 177 -2.47 -12.41 -2.60
N VAL A 178 -1.43 -11.60 -2.32
CA VAL A 178 -1.42 -10.68 -1.16
C VAL A 178 -2.54 -9.64 -1.28
N TYR A 179 -2.72 -9.03 -2.45
CA TYR A 179 -3.80 -8.07 -2.69
C TYR A 179 -5.18 -8.70 -2.43
N LEU A 180 -5.44 -9.87 -3.01
CA LEU A 180 -6.69 -10.60 -2.81
C LEU A 180 -6.88 -10.99 -1.33
N GLN A 181 -5.81 -11.39 -0.65
CA GLN A 181 -5.84 -11.72 0.78
C GLN A 181 -6.23 -10.52 1.65
N CYS A 182 -5.64 -9.35 1.39
CA CYS A 182 -5.97 -8.13 2.11
C CYS A 182 -7.41 -7.68 1.87
N VAL A 183 -7.90 -7.73 0.61
CA VAL A 183 -9.28 -7.38 0.28
C VAL A 183 -10.27 -8.36 0.92
N LEU A 184 -9.99 -9.66 0.86
CA LEU A 184 -10.80 -10.70 1.51
C LEU A 184 -10.83 -10.53 3.04
N GLY A 185 -9.69 -10.19 3.65
CA GLY A 185 -9.62 -9.83 5.06
C GLY A 185 -10.46 -8.60 5.41
N GLY A 186 -10.42 -7.55 4.57
CA GLY A 186 -11.26 -6.37 4.72
C GLY A 186 -12.76 -6.67 4.64
N LEU A 187 -13.17 -7.53 3.71
CA LEU A 187 -14.56 -8.01 3.60
C LEU A 187 -14.99 -8.83 4.82
N LEU A 188 -14.14 -9.77 5.25
CA LEU A 188 -14.37 -10.61 6.43
C LEU A 188 -14.61 -9.74 7.68
N ALA A 189 -13.74 -8.74 7.90
CA ALA A 189 -13.82 -7.82 9.01
C ALA A 189 -15.05 -6.89 8.90
N SER A 190 -15.33 -6.37 7.71
CA SER A 190 -16.44 -5.41 7.51
C SER A 190 -17.82 -6.03 7.64
N GLN A 191 -17.94 -7.33 7.38
CA GLN A 191 -19.19 -8.09 7.50
C GLN A 191 -19.30 -8.90 8.79
N TRP A 192 -18.38 -8.70 9.76
CA TRP A 192 -18.35 -9.44 11.03
C TRP A 192 -18.43 -10.96 10.84
N ALA A 193 -17.86 -11.48 9.75
CA ALA A 193 -18.10 -12.85 9.31
C ALA A 193 -17.43 -13.89 10.24
N THR A 194 -16.32 -13.55 10.89
CA THR A 194 -15.69 -14.41 11.90
C THR A 194 -16.62 -14.64 13.10
N GLY A 195 -17.18 -13.56 13.65
CA GLY A 195 -18.13 -13.66 14.78
C GLY A 195 -19.38 -14.45 14.43
N ARG A 196 -19.97 -14.19 13.26
CA ARG A 196 -21.12 -14.96 12.75
C ARG A 196 -20.82 -16.44 12.56
N CYS A 197 -19.63 -16.79 12.09
CA CYS A 197 -19.24 -18.19 11.94
C CYS A 197 -19.06 -18.87 13.31
N LEU A 198 -18.32 -18.25 14.23
CA LEU A 198 -18.00 -18.86 15.53
C LEU A 198 -19.22 -18.99 16.45
N HIS A 199 -20.13 -18.01 16.44
CA HIS A 199 -21.30 -18.01 17.32
C HIS A 199 -22.56 -18.59 16.68
N LEU A 200 -22.75 -18.43 15.36
CA LEU A 200 -24.00 -18.77 14.68
C LEU A 200 -23.82 -19.82 13.58
N LEU A 201 -22.59 -20.28 13.31
CA LEU A 201 -22.25 -21.18 12.18
C LEU A 201 -22.68 -20.64 10.81
N GLN A 202 -22.84 -19.31 10.69
CA GLN A 202 -23.24 -18.64 9.45
C GLN A 202 -22.05 -17.95 8.78
N GLY A 203 -21.97 -18.03 7.46
CA GLY A 203 -20.93 -17.32 6.69
C GLY A 203 -19.51 -17.88 6.86
N CYS A 204 -19.35 -19.10 7.35
CA CYS A 204 -18.04 -19.74 7.59
C CYS A 204 -17.17 -19.90 6.32
N HIS A 205 -17.77 -19.88 5.13
CA HIS A 205 -17.03 -19.90 3.87
C HIS A 205 -16.07 -18.71 3.75
N TRP A 206 -16.40 -17.53 4.29
CA TRP A 206 -15.51 -16.37 4.31
C TRP A 206 -14.25 -16.64 5.13
N LEU A 207 -14.41 -17.21 6.32
CA LEU A 207 -13.29 -17.55 7.21
C LEU A 207 -12.39 -18.62 6.59
N THR A 208 -12.99 -19.66 6.00
CA THR A 208 -12.25 -20.72 5.31
C THR A 208 -11.50 -20.17 4.09
N ALA A 209 -12.15 -19.36 3.26
CA ALA A 209 -11.51 -18.73 2.11
C ALA A 209 -10.33 -17.85 2.53
N HIS A 210 -10.49 -17.05 3.59
CA HIS A 210 -9.43 -16.19 4.13
C HIS A 210 -8.22 -17.00 4.61
N ARG A 211 -8.44 -18.15 5.28
CA ARG A 211 -7.36 -19.04 5.73
C ARG A 211 -6.63 -19.73 4.57
N LEU A 212 -7.38 -20.23 3.59
CA LEU A 212 -6.80 -20.90 2.43
C LEU A 212 -5.96 -19.94 1.57
N LEU A 213 -6.49 -18.74 1.33
CA LEU A 213 -5.79 -17.73 0.55
C LEU A 213 -4.58 -17.16 1.30
N ALA A 214 -4.64 -17.05 2.64
CA ALA A 214 -3.46 -16.72 3.46
C ALA A 214 -2.32 -17.71 3.24
N GLY A 215 -2.62 -19.02 3.29
CA GLY A 215 -1.63 -20.07 3.04
C GLY A 215 -1.01 -19.98 1.64
N ALA A 216 -1.84 -19.76 0.61
CA ALA A 216 -1.37 -19.58 -0.76
C ALA A 216 -0.48 -18.33 -0.92
N ALA A 217 -0.88 -17.20 -0.34
CA ALA A 217 -0.10 -15.96 -0.36
C ALA A 217 1.26 -16.12 0.36
N LEU A 218 1.26 -16.74 1.54
CA LEU A 218 2.48 -17.05 2.30
C LEU A 218 3.46 -17.90 1.46
N LEU A 219 2.98 -19.00 0.88
CA LEU A 219 3.80 -19.87 0.04
C LEU A 219 4.38 -19.11 -1.16
N ALA A 220 3.57 -18.28 -1.82
CA ALA A 220 4.02 -17.49 -2.96
C ALA A 220 5.10 -16.47 -2.57
N VAL A 221 4.94 -15.79 -1.43
CA VAL A 221 5.91 -14.80 -0.93
C VAL A 221 7.21 -15.46 -0.47
N VAL A 222 7.14 -16.56 0.29
CA VAL A 222 8.32 -17.28 0.82
C VAL A 222 9.10 -18.03 -0.27
N ALA A 223 8.46 -18.43 -1.37
CA ALA A 223 9.16 -19.05 -2.50
C ALA A 223 10.18 -18.10 -3.18
N LEU A 224 9.95 -16.79 -3.14
CA LEU A 224 10.85 -15.78 -3.73
C LEU A 224 12.23 -15.70 -3.06
N PRO A 225 12.36 -15.54 -1.72
CA PRO A 225 13.66 -15.57 -1.04
C PRO A 225 14.38 -16.91 -1.18
N LEU A 226 13.65 -18.03 -1.16
CA LEU A 226 14.25 -19.36 -1.35
C LEU A 226 14.88 -19.48 -2.74
N LYS A 227 14.19 -18.99 -3.78
CA LYS A 227 14.76 -18.93 -5.13
C LYS A 227 15.91 -17.94 -5.22
N ALA A 228 15.79 -16.77 -4.60
CA ALA A 228 16.84 -15.75 -4.55
C ALA A 228 18.12 -16.26 -3.88
N ALA A 229 17.99 -17.03 -2.80
CA ALA A 229 19.08 -17.67 -2.09
C ALA A 229 19.78 -18.73 -2.95
N ALA A 230 19.01 -19.48 -3.75
CA ALA A 230 19.52 -20.47 -4.69
C ALA A 230 20.13 -19.87 -5.96
N ALA A 231 19.78 -18.63 -6.34
CA ALA A 231 20.11 -18.03 -7.64
C ALA A 231 21.17 -16.91 -7.59
N ALA A 232 22.09 -16.91 -6.62
CA ALA A 232 23.17 -15.92 -6.49
C ALA A 232 22.71 -14.44 -6.54
N TRP A 233 21.48 -14.14 -6.07
CA TRP A 233 21.00 -12.76 -6.03
C TRP A 233 21.92 -11.86 -5.19
N PRO A 234 21.98 -10.54 -5.50
CA PRO A 234 22.71 -9.58 -4.69
C PRO A 234 22.33 -9.68 -3.21
N ARG A 235 23.32 -9.65 -2.32
CA ARG A 235 23.15 -9.75 -0.85
C ARG A 235 21.98 -8.89 -0.30
N PRO A 236 21.82 -7.60 -0.66
CA PRO A 236 20.72 -6.79 -0.12
C PRO A 236 19.33 -7.29 -0.55
N ALA A 237 19.18 -7.78 -1.78
CA ALA A 237 17.91 -8.33 -2.27
C ALA A 237 17.53 -9.62 -1.53
N ARG A 238 18.53 -10.46 -1.20
CA ARG A 238 18.32 -11.65 -0.37
C ARG A 238 17.84 -11.29 1.03
N HIS A 239 18.49 -10.35 1.72
CA HIS A 239 18.09 -9.96 3.07
C HIS A 239 16.66 -9.41 3.13
N LEU A 240 16.28 -8.56 2.18
CA LEU A 240 14.91 -8.03 2.09
C LEU A 240 13.89 -9.14 1.85
N ALA A 241 14.17 -10.08 0.93
CA ALA A 241 13.27 -11.19 0.66
C ALA A 241 13.12 -12.12 1.88
N PHE A 242 14.21 -12.42 2.60
CA PHE A 242 14.15 -13.22 3.83
C PHE A 242 13.41 -12.52 4.96
N ALA A 243 13.64 -11.21 5.15
CA ALA A 243 12.92 -10.42 6.15
C ALA A 243 11.42 -10.37 5.84
N ALA A 244 11.04 -10.17 4.57
CA ALA A 244 9.64 -10.24 4.14
C ALA A 244 9.04 -11.62 4.42
N GLY A 245 9.73 -12.70 4.04
CA GLY A 245 9.27 -14.07 4.32
C GLY A 245 9.09 -14.35 5.82
N LEU A 246 10.03 -13.90 6.65
CA LEU A 246 9.93 -14.04 8.11
C LEU A 246 8.75 -13.25 8.68
N LEU A 247 8.54 -12.01 8.22
CA LEU A 247 7.41 -11.19 8.66
C LEU A 247 6.07 -11.84 8.33
N VAL A 248 5.91 -12.44 7.12
CA VAL A 248 4.67 -13.16 6.78
C VAL A 248 4.52 -14.45 7.59
N LEU A 249 5.61 -15.14 7.93
CA LEU A 249 5.57 -16.34 8.77
C LEU A 249 5.18 -16.06 10.23
N LEU A 250 5.42 -14.84 10.71
CA LEU A 250 5.09 -14.42 12.08
C LEU A 250 3.66 -13.86 12.23
N GLN A 251 2.90 -13.76 11.13
CA GLN A 251 1.49 -13.33 11.11
C GLN A 251 0.52 -14.50 11.31
#